data_AF-A0A954EB87-F1
#
_entry.id   AF-A0A954EB87-F1
#
_cell.length_a   1.000
_cell.length_b   1.000
_cell.length_c   1.000
_cell.angle_alpha   90.00
_cell.angle_beta   90.00
_cell.angle_gamma   90.00
#
_symmetry.space_group_name_H-M   'P 1'
#
loop_
_entity.id
_entity.type
_entity.pdbx_description
1 polymer ?
#
loop_
_entity_poly.entity_id
_entity_poly.type
_entity_poly.pdbx_seq_one_letter_code
_entity_poly.pdbx_strand_id
1 'polypeptide(L)'
;MTHSEFTSVLKLTKRWSEIVYTAAAFTLMLLICGIGYLWFSEIKQWLLVFRDPVKPIGDDGTFGAIAGMLIGIIFLLPSMLLPLIPVMWIHHRFGVNCECCGASLTLWRRGAQVLKSGTCCKCHAPVFPPEQSNERDEVNSTGNQQAN
;
A
#
# COMPACT_ATOMS: atom_id res chain seq x y z
N MET A 1 -22.15 2.63 9.16
CA MET A 1 -21.63 1.73 8.10
C MET A 1 -21.91 0.30 8.53
N THR A 2 -22.54 -0.51 7.67
CA THR A 2 -22.86 -1.91 8.03
C THR A 2 -21.65 -2.82 7.85
N HIS A 3 -21.63 -3.97 8.54
CA HIS A 3 -20.52 -4.93 8.47
C HIS A 3 -20.33 -5.47 7.03
N SER A 4 -21.42 -5.73 6.31
CA SER A 4 -21.40 -6.17 4.90
C SER A 4 -20.80 -5.13 3.96
N GLU A 5 -21.15 -3.85 4.12
CA GLU A 5 -20.55 -2.74 3.36
C GLU A 5 -19.05 -2.59 3.61
N PHE A 6 -18.61 -2.73 4.87
CA PHE A 6 -17.18 -2.63 5.18
C PHE A 6 -16.37 -3.78 4.56
N THR A 7 -16.90 -5.01 4.58
CA THR A 7 -16.24 -6.15 3.93
C THR A 7 -16.12 -6.00 2.42
N SER A 8 -17.13 -5.43 1.75
CA SER A 8 -17.11 -5.25 0.30
C SER A 8 -16.10 -4.17 -0.12
N VAL A 9 -16.03 -3.07 0.64
CA VAL A 9 -15.01 -2.03 0.46
C VAL A 9 -13.62 -2.62 0.66
N LEU A 10 -13.40 -3.42 1.70
CA LEU A 10 -12.08 -4.02 1.97
C LEU A 10 -11.61 -4.95 0.84
N LYS A 11 -12.51 -5.78 0.30
CA LYS A 11 -12.23 -6.65 -0.85
C LYS A 11 -11.91 -5.84 -2.11
N LEU A 12 -12.66 -4.77 -2.35
CA LEU A 12 -12.45 -3.86 -3.47
C LEU A 12 -11.08 -3.18 -3.35
N THR A 13 -10.78 -2.57 -2.20
CA THR A 13 -9.48 -1.92 -1.94
C THR A 13 -8.32 -2.89 -2.10
N LYS A 14 -8.46 -4.15 -1.65
CA LYS A 14 -7.42 -5.17 -1.85
C LYS A 14 -7.16 -5.43 -3.33
N ARG A 15 -8.21 -5.70 -4.13
CA ARG A 15 -8.06 -5.94 -5.58
C ARG A 15 -7.43 -4.75 -6.29
N TRP A 16 -7.89 -3.53 -6.00
CA TRP A 16 -7.32 -2.33 -6.60
C TRP A 16 -5.86 -2.11 -6.19
N SER A 17 -5.48 -2.41 -4.94
CA SER A 17 -4.08 -2.31 -4.50
C SER A 17 -3.17 -3.29 -5.24
N GLU A 18 -3.63 -4.53 -5.48
CA GLU A 18 -2.88 -5.52 -6.27
C GLU A 18 -2.75 -5.08 -7.74
N ILE A 19 -3.85 -4.62 -8.35
CA ILE A 19 -3.84 -4.11 -9.73
C ILE A 19 -2.88 -2.93 -9.86
N VAL A 20 -2.97 -1.95 -8.97
CA VAL A 20 -2.08 -0.78 -8.99
C VAL A 20 -0.62 -1.18 -8.79
N TYR A 21 -0.33 -2.12 -7.89
CA TYR A 21 1.02 -2.57 -7.66
C TYR A 21 1.58 -3.28 -8.90
N THR A 22 0.81 -4.18 -9.51
CA THR A 22 1.21 -4.87 -10.75
C THR A 22 1.40 -3.91 -11.90
N ALA A 23 0.52 -2.92 -12.06
CA ALA A 23 0.65 -1.88 -13.07
C ALA A 23 1.90 -1.03 -12.86
N ALA A 24 2.13 -0.54 -11.64
CA ALA A 24 3.33 0.24 -11.30
C ALA A 24 4.62 -0.55 -11.52
N ALA A 25 4.65 -1.82 -11.11
CA ALA A 25 5.78 -2.72 -11.34
C ALA A 25 6.04 -2.93 -12.83
N PHE A 26 4.99 -3.12 -13.64
CA PHE A 26 5.12 -3.31 -15.09
C PHE A 26 5.60 -2.03 -15.78
N THR A 27 5.05 -0.87 -15.42
CA THR A 27 5.52 0.44 -15.91
C THR A 27 6.99 0.67 -15.59
N LEU A 28 7.40 0.35 -14.36
CA LEU A 28 8.78 0.50 -13.89
C LEU A 28 9.73 -0.46 -14.61
N MET A 29 9.31 -1.71 -14.82
CA MET A 29 10.07 -2.68 -15.61
C MET A 29 10.26 -2.19 -17.05
N LEU A 30 9.19 -1.72 -17.71
CA LEU A 30 9.27 -1.18 -19.08
C LEU A 30 10.18 0.05 -19.15
N LEU A 31 10.12 0.92 -18.15
CA LEU A 31 10.97 2.12 -18.08
C LEU A 31 12.45 1.73 -17.92
N ILE A 32 12.77 0.80 -17.02
CA ILE A 32 14.14 0.29 -16.86
C ILE A 32 14.62 -0.40 -18.13
N CYS A 33 13.81 -1.27 -18.73
CA CYS A 33 14.14 -1.95 -19.98
C CYS A 33 14.32 -0.96 -21.14
N GLY A 34 13.46 0.04 -21.26
CA GLY A 34 13.52 1.06 -22.31
C GLY A 34 14.75 1.94 -22.18
N ILE A 35 15.06 2.42 -20.97
CA ILE A 35 16.29 3.20 -20.75
C ILE A 35 17.52 2.32 -20.96
N GLY A 36 17.50 1.09 -20.43
CA GLY A 36 18.56 0.11 -20.65
C GLY A 36 18.83 -0.13 -22.14
N TYR A 37 17.79 -0.26 -22.96
CA TYR A 37 17.91 -0.46 -24.41
C TYR A 37 18.46 0.77 -25.13
N LEU A 38 17.93 1.97 -24.83
CA LEU A 38 18.38 3.23 -25.44
C LEU A 38 19.83 3.56 -25.09
N TRP A 39 20.21 3.35 -23.83
CA TRP A 39 21.56 3.65 -23.35
C TRP A 39 22.54 2.50 -23.54
N PHE A 40 22.10 1.31 -23.95
CA PHE A 40 22.97 0.14 -24.09
C PHE A 40 24.17 0.40 -25.01
N SER A 41 23.95 1.15 -26.10
CA SER A 41 24.99 1.48 -27.07
C SER A 41 26.05 2.41 -26.49
N GLU A 42 25.61 3.46 -25.78
CA GLU A 42 26.47 4.41 -25.07
C GLU A 42 27.23 3.70 -23.93
N ILE A 43 26.54 2.93 -23.09
CA ILE A 43 27.15 2.19 -21.97
C ILE A 43 28.26 1.27 -22.48
N LYS A 44 28.08 0.58 -23.62
CA LYS A 44 29.14 -0.24 -24.22
C LYS A 44 30.38 0.56 -24.60
N GLN A 45 30.22 1.76 -25.17
CA GLN A 45 31.34 2.63 -25.52
C GLN A 45 32.07 3.15 -24.28
N TRP A 46 31.32 3.61 -23.27
CA TRP A 46 31.90 4.02 -21.99
C TRP A 46 32.64 2.88 -21.30
N LEU A 47 32.06 1.68 -21.29
CA LEU A 47 32.66 0.50 -20.66
C LEU A 47 33.94 0.04 -21.38
N LEU A 48 34.06 0.26 -22.68
CA LEU A 48 35.32 0.06 -23.42
C LEU A 48 36.38 1.10 -23.04
N VAL A 49 36.01 2.37 -22.89
CA VAL A 49 36.93 3.45 -22.46
C VAL A 49 37.43 3.23 -21.03
N PHE A 50 36.57 2.77 -20.12
CA PHE A 50 36.96 2.43 -18.74
C PHE A 50 37.74 1.12 -18.63
N ARG A 51 37.60 0.19 -19.58
CA ARG A 51 38.26 -1.11 -19.57
C ARG A 51 39.66 -1.09 -20.18
N ASP A 52 40.05 0.00 -20.84
CA ASP A 52 41.35 0.11 -21.52
C ASP A 52 42.48 0.31 -20.48
N PRO A 53 43.26 -0.73 -20.15
CA PRO A 53 44.25 -0.67 -19.05
C PRO A 53 45.48 0.17 -19.42
N VAL A 54 45.56 0.60 -20.69
CA VAL A 54 46.72 1.27 -21.29
C VAL A 54 46.63 2.79 -21.16
N LYS A 55 45.44 3.34 -20.85
CA LYS A 55 45.25 4.78 -20.74
C LYS A 55 45.35 5.20 -19.28
N PRO A 56 46.42 5.92 -18.85
CA PRO A 56 46.49 6.51 -17.53
C PRO A 56 45.53 7.70 -17.51
N ILE A 57 44.24 7.41 -17.36
CA ILE A 57 43.24 8.43 -17.13
C ILE A 57 43.49 8.90 -15.70
N GLY A 58 44.10 10.08 -15.57
CA GLY A 58 44.30 10.78 -14.29
C GLY A 58 43.00 11.30 -13.68
N ASP A 59 41.93 10.51 -13.71
CA ASP A 59 40.75 10.69 -12.87
C ASP A 59 40.88 9.70 -11.73
N ASP A 60 40.84 10.20 -10.49
CA ASP A 60 41.02 9.45 -9.25
C ASP A 60 39.91 8.41 -8.95
N GLY A 61 39.16 7.93 -9.96
CA GLY A 61 37.96 7.11 -9.81
C GLY A 61 36.77 7.87 -9.22
N THR A 62 36.99 9.05 -8.65
CA THR A 62 36.01 9.91 -8.00
C THR A 62 34.90 10.36 -8.95
N PHE A 63 35.25 10.74 -10.19
CA PHE A 63 34.25 11.16 -11.19
C PHE A 63 33.32 10.02 -11.58
N GLY A 64 33.87 8.82 -11.82
CA GLY A 64 33.08 7.62 -12.09
C GLY A 64 32.16 7.22 -10.92
N ALA A 65 32.65 7.36 -9.69
CA ALA A 65 31.85 7.11 -8.48
C ALA A 65 30.70 8.12 -8.32
N ILE A 66 30.96 9.41 -8.56
CA ILE A 66 29.94 10.47 -8.49
C ILE A 66 28.88 10.28 -9.57
N ALA A 67 29.31 10.02 -10.82
CA ALA A 67 28.39 9.75 -11.93
C ALA A 67 27.54 8.49 -11.66
N GLY A 68 28.16 7.42 -11.18
CA GLY A 68 27.46 6.19 -10.79
C GLY A 68 26.45 6.41 -9.67
N MET A 69 26.80 7.19 -8.64
CA MET A 69 25.86 7.55 -7.57
C MET A 69 24.70 8.42 -8.07
N LEU A 70 24.96 9.41 -8.91
CA LEU A 70 23.90 10.26 -9.49
C LEU A 70 22.93 9.44 -10.33
N ILE A 71 23.43 8.55 -11.19
CA ILE A 71 22.60 7.64 -11.97
C ILE A 71 21.82 6.72 -11.01
N GLY A 72 22.48 6.14 -10.01
CA GLY A 72 21.81 5.30 -9.01
C GLY A 72 20.66 6.03 -8.31
N ILE A 73 20.86 7.25 -7.83
CA ILE A 73 19.84 8.05 -7.13
C ILE A 73 18.69 8.41 -8.08
N ILE A 74 19.00 8.87 -9.30
CA ILE A 74 18.00 9.25 -10.30
C ILE A 74 17.11 8.07 -10.69
N PHE A 75 17.59 6.82 -10.61
CA PHE A 75 16.79 5.65 -10.91
C PHE A 75 16.09 5.06 -9.69
N LEU A 76 16.80 4.94 -8.56
CA LEU A 76 16.27 4.31 -7.34
C LEU A 76 15.16 5.15 -6.73
N LEU A 77 15.30 6.48 -6.72
CA LEU A 77 14.37 7.37 -6.05
C LEU A 77 12.99 7.39 -6.73
N PRO A 78 12.87 7.57 -8.06
CA PRO A 78 11.60 7.39 -8.76
C PRO A 78 11.09 5.96 -8.66
N SER A 79 11.97 4.96 -8.70
CA SER A 79 11.54 3.55 -8.59
C SER A 79 10.84 3.25 -7.25
N MET A 80 11.28 3.90 -6.16
CA MET A 80 10.64 3.82 -4.85
C MET A 80 9.38 4.68 -4.75
N LEU A 81 9.39 5.88 -5.33
CA LEU A 81 8.29 6.86 -5.22
C LEU A 81 7.09 6.56 -6.13
N LEU A 82 7.34 6.08 -7.36
CA LEU A 82 6.30 5.80 -8.35
C LEU A 82 5.21 4.83 -7.84
N PRO A 83 5.53 3.71 -7.17
CA PRO A 83 4.51 2.82 -6.62
C PRO A 83 3.84 3.38 -5.35
N LEU A 84 4.46 4.32 -4.63
CA LEU A 84 3.88 4.93 -3.43
C LEU A 84 2.73 5.90 -3.75
N ILE A 85 2.84 6.66 -4.85
CA ILE A 85 1.82 7.64 -5.26
C ILE A 85 0.43 7.00 -5.42
N PRO A 86 0.25 5.93 -6.20
CA PRO A 86 -1.08 5.37 -6.41
C PRO A 86 -1.59 4.60 -5.18
N VAL A 87 -0.69 4.07 -4.33
CA VAL A 87 -1.06 3.52 -3.02
C VAL A 87 -1.61 4.62 -2.10
N MET A 88 -0.94 5.77 -2.03
CA MET A 88 -1.44 6.93 -1.27
C MET A 88 -2.75 7.45 -1.84
N TRP A 89 -2.92 7.46 -3.17
CA TRP A 89 -4.15 7.90 -3.81
C TRP A 89 -5.32 6.97 -3.52
N ILE A 90 -5.13 5.65 -3.62
CA ILE A 90 -6.13 4.66 -3.20
C ILE A 90 -6.49 4.84 -1.74
N HIS A 91 -5.48 5.03 -0.88
CA HIS A 91 -5.70 5.22 0.54
C HIS A 91 -6.49 6.50 0.82
N HIS A 92 -6.22 7.60 0.12
CA HIS A 92 -6.97 8.84 0.27
C HIS A 92 -8.41 8.72 -0.28
N ARG A 93 -8.60 7.97 -1.38
CA ARG A 93 -9.90 7.88 -2.04
C ARG A 93 -10.85 6.87 -1.40
N PHE A 94 -10.32 5.75 -0.91
CA PHE A 94 -11.09 4.64 -0.35
C PHE A 94 -10.82 4.42 1.16
N GLY A 95 -10.05 5.33 1.78
CA GLY A 95 -9.75 5.29 3.19
C GLY A 95 -10.97 5.59 4.05
N VAL A 96 -11.39 4.62 4.85
CA VAL A 96 -12.38 4.85 5.91
C VAL A 96 -11.61 5.24 7.17
N ASN A 97 -11.92 6.42 7.70
CA ASN A 97 -11.33 6.93 8.92
C ASN A 97 -12.27 6.71 10.10
N CYS A 98 -11.72 6.48 11.29
CA CYS A 98 -12.50 6.43 12.51
C CYS A 98 -13.06 7.82 12.84
N GLU A 99 -14.36 7.92 13.11
CA GLU A 99 -15.03 9.19 13.44
C GLU A 99 -14.52 9.81 14.74
N CYS A 100 -14.08 9.00 15.72
CA CYS A 100 -13.61 9.50 17.01
C CYS A 100 -12.17 10.02 16.98
N CYS A 101 -11.27 9.39 16.23
CA CYS A 101 -9.82 9.68 16.31
C CYS A 101 -9.16 9.98 14.96
N GLY A 102 -9.91 9.92 13.85
CA GLY A 102 -9.41 10.16 12.50
C GLY A 102 -8.45 9.10 11.96
N ALA A 103 -8.20 8.02 12.71
CA ALA A 103 -7.26 6.98 12.28
C ALA A 103 -7.83 6.17 11.10
N SER A 104 -7.01 5.92 10.08
CA SER A 104 -7.38 5.06 8.95
C SER A 104 -7.60 3.61 9.40
N LEU A 105 -8.81 3.11 9.14
CA LEU A 105 -9.27 1.76 9.45
C LEU A 105 -9.00 0.77 8.30
N THR A 106 -8.78 1.28 7.09
CA THR A 106 -8.60 0.45 5.88
C THR A 106 -7.15 0.04 5.62
N LEU A 107 -6.20 0.53 6.42
CA LEU A 107 -4.81 0.13 6.32
C LEU A 107 -4.68 -1.39 6.57
N TRP A 108 -4.08 -2.10 5.59
CA TRP A 108 -4.15 -3.56 5.36
C TRP A 108 -4.14 -4.45 6.63
N ARG A 109 -3.30 -4.15 7.61
CA ARG A 109 -3.17 -4.95 8.83
C ARG A 109 -4.23 -4.66 9.89
N ARG A 110 -4.79 -3.45 9.89
CA ARG A 110 -5.80 -2.98 10.86
C ARG A 110 -7.21 -3.35 10.43
N GLY A 111 -7.51 -3.33 9.13
CA GLY A 111 -8.86 -3.63 8.62
C GLY A 111 -9.39 -5.01 9.02
N ALA A 112 -8.54 -6.06 8.92
CA ALA A 112 -8.91 -7.41 9.34
C ALA A 112 -9.13 -7.53 10.86
N GLN A 113 -8.42 -6.72 11.65
CA GLN A 113 -8.56 -6.70 13.10
C GLN A 113 -9.84 -5.96 13.52
N VAL A 114 -10.15 -4.83 12.87
CA VAL A 114 -11.41 -4.08 13.07
C VAL A 114 -12.62 -4.93 12.69
N LEU A 115 -12.53 -5.74 11.63
CA LEU A 115 -13.57 -6.71 11.25
C LEU A 115 -13.83 -7.76 12.35
N LYS A 116 -12.79 -8.20 13.05
CA LYS A 116 -12.93 -9.17 14.15
C LYS A 116 -13.40 -8.53 15.45
N SER A 117 -12.88 -7.34 15.77
CA SER A 117 -13.12 -6.69 17.06
C SER A 117 -14.31 -5.73 17.08
N GLY A 118 -14.84 -5.36 15.91
CA GLY A 118 -15.89 -4.35 15.75
C GLY A 118 -15.51 -2.94 16.21
N THR A 119 -14.23 -2.73 16.56
CA THR A 119 -13.75 -1.55 17.30
C THR A 119 -12.49 -0.99 16.65
N CYS A 120 -12.28 0.32 16.81
CA CYS A 120 -11.11 1.00 16.28
C CYS A 120 -9.82 0.51 16.98
N CYS A 121 -8.76 0.18 16.24
CA CYS A 121 -7.49 -0.28 16.82
C CYS A 121 -6.74 0.76 17.67
N LYS A 122 -7.10 2.05 17.60
CA LYS A 122 -6.41 3.14 18.30
C LYS A 122 -7.20 3.64 19.51
N CYS A 123 -8.49 3.94 19.34
CA CYS A 123 -9.34 4.47 20.41
C CYS A 123 -10.34 3.46 20.97
N HIS A 124 -10.38 2.24 20.43
CA HIS A 124 -11.33 1.18 20.81
C HIS A 124 -12.82 1.54 20.69
N ALA A 125 -13.15 2.67 20.07
CA ALA A 125 -14.52 3.07 19.81
C ALA A 125 -15.23 2.09 18.86
N PRO A 126 -16.53 1.82 19.05
CA PRO A 126 -17.31 0.95 18.17
C PRO A 126 -17.38 1.58 16.77
N VAL A 127 -17.02 0.79 15.76
CA VAL A 127 -17.04 1.23 14.35
C VAL A 127 -18.37 0.86 13.68
N PHE A 128 -18.95 -0.26 14.11
CA PHE A 128 -20.25 -0.70 13.64
C PHE A 128 -21.32 -0.31 14.66
N PRO A 129 -22.50 0.12 14.22
CA PRO A 129 -23.64 0.25 15.13
C PRO A 129 -23.87 -1.12 15.80
N PRO A 130 -24.20 -1.16 17.10
CA PRO A 130 -24.51 -2.42 17.76
C PRO A 130 -25.62 -3.09 16.95
N GLU A 131 -25.37 -4.32 16.47
CA GLU A 131 -26.46 -5.12 15.93
C GLU A 131 -27.52 -5.16 17.01
N GLN A 132 -28.75 -4.77 16.66
CA GLN A 132 -29.92 -4.98 17.52
C GLN A 132 -30.12 -6.50 17.61
N SER A 133 -29.26 -7.17 18.38
CA SER A 133 -29.41 -8.56 18.72
C SER A 133 -30.56 -8.65 19.71
N ASN A 134 -31.75 -8.92 19.17
CA ASN A 134 -32.81 -9.66 19.83
C ASN A 134 -33.07 -9.30 21.30
N GLU A 135 -33.64 -8.13 21.54
CA GLU A 135 -34.47 -7.88 22.72
C GLU A 135 -35.87 -8.47 22.47
N ARG A 136 -35.92 -9.76 22.12
CA ARG A 136 -37.15 -10.51 21.82
C ARG A 136 -37.22 -11.89 22.46
N ASP A 137 -36.45 -12.11 23.52
CA ASP A 137 -36.48 -13.33 24.35
C ASP A 137 -36.64 -13.04 25.86
N GLU A 138 -37.41 -11.99 26.22
CA GLU A 138 -37.82 -11.78 27.63
C GLU A 138 -39.33 -11.47 27.77
N VAL A 139 -40.16 -11.98 26.85
CA VAL A 139 -41.64 -11.95 26.97
C VAL A 139 -42.19 -13.36 26.81
N ASN A 140 -41.82 -14.31 27.69
CA ASN A 140 -42.64 -15.51 27.93
C ASN A 140 -42.22 -16.37 29.15
N SER A 141 -41.82 -15.76 30.27
CA SER A 141 -41.55 -16.50 31.53
C SER A 141 -42.28 -15.94 32.75
N THR A 142 -43.54 -15.52 32.57
CA THR A 142 -44.52 -15.42 33.68
C THR A 142 -45.84 -16.03 33.22
N GLY A 143 -45.77 -17.29 32.80
CA GLY A 143 -46.93 -18.16 32.76
C GLY A 143 -47.38 -18.50 34.20
N ASN A 144 -48.65 -18.21 34.48
CA ASN A 144 -49.52 -18.89 35.44
C ASN A 144 -48.89 -19.29 36.79
N GLN A 145 -48.93 -18.40 37.77
CA GLN A 145 -49.17 -18.85 39.15
C GLN A 145 -50.67 -19.12 39.29
N GLN A 146 -50.96 -20.40 39.48
CA GLN A 146 -52.26 -21.02 39.62
C GLN A 146 -53.09 -20.37 40.73
N ALA A 147 -54.36 -20.13 40.39
CA ALA A 147 -55.46 -20.19 41.32
C ALA A 147 -55.51 -21.60 41.96
N ASN A 148 -55.46 -21.65 43.29
CA ASN A 148 -56.27 -22.50 44.17
C ASN A 148 -55.98 -22.15 45.62
#